data_AF-A0A424L5S7-F1
#
_entry.id   AF-A0A424L5S7-F1
#
_cell.length_a   1.000
_cell.length_b   1.000
_cell.length_c   1.000
_cell.angle_alpha   90.00
_cell.angle_beta   90.00
_cell.angle_gamma   90.00
#
_symmetry.space_group_name_H-M   'P 1'
#
loop_
_entity.id
_entity.type
_entity.pdbx_description
1 polymer ?
#
loop_
_entity_poly.entity_id
_entity_poly.type
_entity_poly.pdbx_seq_one_letter_code
_entity_poly.pdbx_strand_id
1 'polypeptide(L)'
;MVPLQVYHFSKKVRCKALFGEKCARCGTRTRQHQNDEPICEGCTTEMQLMLQAEGEKRRQCPVDGTDMNEHIAHMLIIDCCPECHGVWLDAGELERIKGGAEADALVAMPSGQVMPFL
;
A
#
# COMPACT_ATOMS: atom_id res chain seq x y z
N MET A 1 -28.35 -47.98 -19.01
CA MET A 1 -29.14 -47.71 -17.78
C MET A 1 -28.18 -47.45 -16.63
N VAL A 2 -27.99 -46.19 -16.24
CA VAL A 2 -27.58 -45.78 -14.88
C VAL A 2 -28.23 -44.42 -14.64
N PRO A 3 -29.03 -44.21 -13.58
CA PRO A 3 -29.73 -42.95 -13.37
C PRO A 3 -28.76 -41.87 -12.86
N LEU A 4 -28.79 -40.71 -13.52
CA LEU A 4 -28.15 -39.46 -13.10
C LEU A 4 -28.73 -39.04 -11.73
N GLN A 5 -27.87 -38.96 -10.71
CA GLN A 5 -28.22 -38.33 -9.46
C GLN A 5 -28.40 -36.83 -9.69
N VAL A 6 -29.66 -36.40 -9.58
CA VAL A 6 -30.11 -35.02 -9.56
C VAL A 6 -29.56 -34.30 -8.34
N TYR A 7 -28.54 -33.46 -8.53
CA TYR A 7 -28.17 -32.44 -7.55
C TYR A 7 -29.27 -31.37 -7.53
N HIS A 8 -29.86 -31.16 -6.35
CA HIS A 8 -30.87 -30.13 -6.11
C HIS A 8 -30.31 -28.73 -6.39
N PHE A 9 -30.74 -28.14 -7.50
CA PHE A 9 -30.48 -26.76 -7.87
C PHE A 9 -31.51 -25.85 -7.18
N SER A 10 -31.22 -25.41 -5.95
CA SER A 10 -32.06 -24.42 -5.27
C SER A 10 -31.75 -23.03 -5.81
N LYS A 11 -32.76 -22.43 -6.46
CA LYS A 11 -32.74 -21.09 -7.05
C LYS A 11 -32.36 -20.02 -6.01
N LYS A 12 -31.17 -19.42 -6.14
CA LYS A 12 -30.90 -18.02 -5.74
C LYS A 12 -29.88 -17.41 -6.70
N VAL A 13 -30.40 -16.67 -7.68
CA VAL A 13 -29.64 -15.65 -8.39
C VAL A 13 -29.31 -14.55 -7.37
N ARG A 14 -28.11 -14.54 -6.79
CA ARG A 14 -27.60 -13.42 -5.97
C ARG A 14 -26.12 -13.17 -6.27
N CYS A 15 -25.83 -11.92 -6.57
CA CYS A 15 -24.59 -11.34 -7.05
C CYS A 15 -23.34 -11.76 -6.24
N LYS A 16 -22.31 -12.29 -6.91
CA LYS A 16 -21.01 -12.73 -6.34
C LYS A 16 -20.02 -11.58 -6.04
N ALA A 17 -20.49 -10.37 -5.73
CA ALA A 17 -19.66 -9.17 -5.60
C ALA A 17 -19.76 -8.39 -4.25
N LEU A 18 -20.39 -8.95 -3.19
CA LEU A 18 -20.72 -8.20 -1.96
C LEU A 18 -20.05 -8.68 -0.65
N PHE A 19 -19.27 -9.77 -0.65
CA PHE A 19 -18.89 -10.51 0.59
C PHE A 19 -17.39 -10.62 0.86
N GLY A 20 -16.61 -9.56 0.64
CA GLY A 20 -15.26 -9.49 1.24
C GLY A 20 -15.38 -9.08 2.71
N GLU A 21 -14.60 -9.73 3.59
CA GLU A 21 -14.43 -9.28 4.98
C GLU A 21 -13.76 -7.90 5.01
N LYS A 22 -13.95 -7.17 6.11
CA LYS A 22 -13.26 -5.87 6.26
C LYS A 22 -11.82 -6.12 6.66
N CYS A 23 -10.91 -5.39 6.03
CA CYS A 23 -9.52 -5.37 6.45
C CYS A 23 -9.45 -4.90 7.91
N ALA A 24 -8.78 -5.67 8.77
CA ALA A 24 -8.64 -5.34 10.19
C ALA A 24 -7.83 -4.04 10.43
N ARG A 25 -7.05 -3.58 9.43
CA ARG A 25 -6.23 -2.36 9.51
C ARG A 25 -6.94 -1.11 8.99
N CYS A 26 -7.45 -1.12 7.75
CA CYS A 26 -8.03 0.08 7.11
C CYS A 26 -9.55 0.03 6.91
N GLY A 27 -10.22 -1.09 7.23
CA GLY A 27 -11.66 -1.25 7.06
C GLY A 27 -12.15 -1.47 5.62
N THR A 28 -11.29 -1.36 4.61
CA THR A 28 -11.61 -1.64 3.20
C THR A 28 -11.96 -3.11 3.01
N ARG A 29 -12.86 -3.43 2.07
CA ARG A 29 -13.23 -4.82 1.78
C ARG A 29 -12.07 -5.57 1.14
N THR A 30 -11.78 -6.75 1.69
CA THR A 30 -10.70 -7.63 1.24
C THR A 30 -11.17 -9.08 1.15
N ARG A 31 -10.45 -9.87 0.36
CA ARG A 31 -10.53 -11.35 0.35
C ARG A 31 -9.19 -11.98 0.78
N GLN A 32 -8.19 -11.15 0.99
CA GLN A 32 -6.84 -11.53 1.37
C GLN A 32 -6.78 -11.73 2.88
N HIS A 33 -5.92 -12.66 3.31
CA HIS A 33 -5.70 -13.00 4.72
C HIS A 33 -4.20 -13.09 5.02
N GLN A 34 -3.80 -12.62 6.20
CA GLN A 34 -2.44 -12.75 6.72
C GLN A 34 -2.53 -13.28 8.15
N ASN A 35 -1.86 -14.42 8.42
CA ASN A 35 -1.98 -15.16 9.70
C ASN A 35 -3.45 -15.35 10.14
N ASP A 36 -4.30 -15.77 9.19
CA ASP A 36 -5.75 -15.97 9.37
C ASP A 36 -6.60 -14.71 9.63
N GLU A 37 -6.02 -13.50 9.63
CA GLU A 37 -6.77 -12.24 9.71
C GLU A 37 -7.02 -11.62 8.34
N PRO A 38 -8.21 -11.03 8.08
CA PRO A 38 -8.48 -10.35 6.83
C PRO A 38 -7.68 -9.04 6.73
N ILE A 39 -6.66 -9.00 5.86
CA ILE A 39 -5.81 -7.83 5.61
C ILE A 39 -5.79 -7.55 4.11
N CYS A 40 -5.98 -6.30 3.66
CA CYS A 40 -5.92 -6.00 2.22
C CYS A 40 -4.47 -5.91 1.72
N GLU A 41 -4.26 -6.15 0.43
CA GLU A 41 -2.94 -6.09 -0.22
C GLU A 41 -2.21 -4.79 0.10
N GLY A 42 -2.89 -3.64 0.01
CA GLY A 42 -2.30 -2.34 0.36
C GLY A 42 -1.81 -2.27 1.80
N CYS A 43 -2.60 -2.75 2.77
CA CYS A 43 -2.18 -2.75 4.17
C CYS A 43 -1.05 -3.74 4.46
N THR A 44 -0.96 -4.86 3.74
CA THR A 44 0.20 -5.77 3.83
C THR A 44 1.44 -5.10 3.26
N THR A 45 1.35 -4.47 2.08
CA THR A 45 2.45 -3.76 1.45
C THR A 45 2.94 -2.60 2.30
N GLU A 46 2.06 -1.76 2.85
CA GLU A 46 2.44 -0.67 3.76
C GLU A 46 3.20 -1.18 4.99
N MET A 47 2.75 -2.28 5.59
CA MET A 47 3.43 -2.87 6.74
C MET A 47 4.83 -3.40 6.36
N GLN A 48 4.94 -4.03 5.20
CA GLN A 48 6.22 -4.52 4.69
C GLN A 48 7.21 -3.37 4.40
N LEU A 49 6.71 -2.26 3.85
CA LEU A 49 7.53 -1.07 3.56
C LEU A 49 8.08 -0.45 4.85
N MET A 50 7.30 -0.41 5.94
CA MET A 50 7.79 0.08 7.23
C MET A 50 9.00 -0.74 7.73
N LEU A 51 8.94 -2.07 7.62
CA LEU A 51 10.06 -2.94 8.01
C LEU A 51 11.28 -2.79 7.11
N GLN A 52 11.08 -2.46 5.83
CA GLN A 52 12.17 -2.23 4.89
C GLN A 52 12.89 -0.91 5.16
N ALA A 53 12.16 0.18 5.46
CA ALA A 53 12.73 1.47 5.81
C ALA A 53 13.67 1.36 7.02
N GLU A 54 13.26 0.63 8.07
CA GLU A 54 14.13 0.37 9.23
C GLU A 54 15.44 -0.34 8.89
N GLY A 55 15.49 -1.07 7.77
CA GLY A 55 16.66 -1.81 7.30
C GLY A 55 17.56 -1.04 6.32
N GLU A 56 17.11 0.09 5.77
CA GLU A 56 17.90 0.88 4.83
C GLU A 56 18.87 1.83 5.55
N LYS A 57 19.99 2.12 4.87
CA LYS A 57 20.96 3.07 5.41
C LYS A 57 20.44 4.47 5.21
N ARG A 58 20.33 5.25 6.30
CA ARG A 58 20.12 6.70 6.22
C ARG A 58 21.14 7.35 5.29
N ARG A 59 20.62 8.10 4.31
CA ARG A 59 21.40 8.82 3.31
C ARG A 59 21.51 10.29 3.72
N GLN A 60 22.65 10.90 3.35
CA GLN A 60 22.82 12.34 3.45
C GLN A 60 22.39 13.01 2.15
N CYS A 61 21.74 14.16 2.27
CA CYS A 61 21.37 15.00 1.16
C CYS A 61 22.63 15.43 0.39
N PRO A 62 22.72 15.19 -0.92
CA PRO A 62 23.90 15.57 -1.70
C PRO A 62 23.95 17.08 -2.04
N VAL A 63 22.91 17.84 -1.70
CA VAL A 63 22.86 19.30 -1.89
C VAL A 63 23.42 20.03 -0.66
N ASP A 64 23.02 19.62 0.54
CA ASP A 64 23.31 20.35 1.79
C ASP A 64 23.97 19.48 2.90
N GLY A 65 24.07 18.17 2.70
CA GLY A 65 24.69 17.22 3.64
C GLY A 65 23.81 16.79 4.82
N THR A 66 22.57 17.28 4.92
CA THR A 66 21.63 16.94 6.00
C THR A 66 21.18 15.49 5.91
N ASP A 67 21.00 14.82 7.06
CA ASP A 67 20.39 13.48 7.09
C ASP A 67 18.94 13.56 6.59
N MET A 68 18.60 12.68 5.64
CA MET A 68 17.25 12.64 5.07
C MET A 68 16.30 11.81 5.94
N ASN A 69 15.01 12.15 5.86
CA ASN A 69 13.93 11.41 6.50
C ASN A 69 13.26 10.50 5.47
N GLU A 70 12.91 9.29 5.90
CA GLU A 70 12.15 8.34 5.08
C GLU A 70 10.65 8.57 5.24
N HIS A 71 9.93 8.57 4.12
CA HIS A 71 8.49 8.70 4.06
C HIS A 71 7.89 7.60 3.20
N ILE A 72 6.77 7.03 3.63
CA ILE A 72 6.01 6.10 2.80
C ILE A 72 5.00 6.89 1.97
N ALA A 73 5.13 6.86 0.65
CA ALA A 73 4.19 7.45 -0.29
C ALA A 73 4.01 6.55 -1.51
N HIS A 74 2.79 6.41 -2.02
CA HIS A 74 2.48 5.55 -3.18
C HIS A 74 3.05 4.12 -3.09
N MET A 75 3.03 3.51 -1.89
CA MET A 75 3.62 2.19 -1.65
C MET A 75 5.12 2.10 -1.97
N LEU A 76 5.84 3.21 -1.75
CA LEU A 76 7.28 3.37 -1.88
C LEU A 76 7.83 4.04 -0.63
N ILE A 77 9.10 3.80 -0.34
CA ILE A 77 9.86 4.56 0.64
C ILE A 77 10.57 5.66 -0.15
N ILE A 78 10.49 6.90 0.32
CA ILE A 78 11.06 8.05 -0.35
C ILE A 78 11.92 8.82 0.65
N ASP A 79 13.12 9.19 0.25
CA ASP A 79 14.03 10.02 1.04
C ASP A 79 13.74 11.50 0.80
N CYS A 80 13.41 12.23 1.86
CA CYS A 80 13.14 13.66 1.84
C CYS A 80 14.16 14.42 2.69
N CYS A 81 14.81 15.43 2.11
CA CYS A 81 15.63 16.36 2.88
C CYS A 81 14.73 17.39 3.58
N PRO A 82 14.80 17.55 4.92
CA PRO A 82 14.00 18.55 5.63
C PRO A 82 14.46 20.01 5.40
N GLU A 83 15.68 20.23 4.90
CA GLU A 83 16.26 21.57 4.75
C GLU A 83 16.06 22.12 3.33
N CYS A 84 16.54 21.40 2.30
CA CYS A 84 16.34 21.83 0.91
C CYS A 84 15.01 21.38 0.31
N HIS A 85 14.24 20.54 1.01
CA HIS A 85 12.98 19.94 0.55
C HIS A 85 13.12 19.07 -0.72
N GLY A 86 14.34 18.62 -1.01
CA GLY A 86 14.62 17.69 -2.12
C GLY A 86 14.09 16.29 -1.85
N VAL A 87 13.61 15.64 -2.92
CA VAL A 87 13.12 14.25 -2.90
C VAL A 87 14.08 13.37 -3.69
N TRP A 88 14.51 12.26 -3.09
CA TRP A 88 15.46 11.32 -3.65
C TRP A 88 14.84 9.93 -3.75
N LEU A 89 15.02 9.31 -4.92
CA LEU A 89 14.45 8.02 -5.29
C LEU A 89 15.57 7.05 -5.65
N ASP A 90 15.43 5.79 -5.26
CA ASP A 90 16.31 4.72 -5.66
C ASP A 90 16.04 4.25 -7.09
N ALA A 91 16.98 3.46 -7.63
CA ALA A 91 16.86 2.91 -8.96
C ALA A 91 15.58 2.05 -9.11
N GLY A 92 14.76 2.37 -10.10
CA GLY A 92 13.50 1.66 -10.37
C GLY A 92 12.27 2.21 -9.62
N GLU A 93 12.43 3.10 -8.65
CA GLU A 93 11.30 3.69 -7.94
C GLU A 93 10.57 4.71 -8.79
N LEU A 94 11.30 5.50 -9.57
CA LEU A 94 10.73 6.48 -10.49
C LEU A 94 9.79 5.81 -11.51
N GLU A 95 10.14 4.62 -11.99
CA GLU A 95 9.35 3.81 -12.91
C GLU A 95 8.07 3.30 -12.25
N ARG A 96 8.14 2.90 -10.97
CA ARG A 96 6.96 2.49 -10.19
C ARG A 96 5.98 3.64 -9.99
N ILE A 97 6.49 4.86 -9.75
CA ILE A 97 5.68 6.08 -9.66
C ILE A 97 5.02 6.39 -11.01
N LYS A 98 5.80 6.40 -12.10
CA LYS A 98 5.28 6.69 -13.45
C LYS A 98 4.27 5.68 -13.96
N GLY A 99 4.36 4.42 -13.50
CA GLY A 99 3.45 3.34 -13.86
C GLY A 99 2.08 3.40 -13.19
N GLY A 100 1.96 4.14 -12.08
CA GLY A 100 0.68 4.48 -11.45
C GLY A 100 0.19 5.83 -11.98
N ALA A 101 -1.05 5.93 -12.43
CA ALA A 101 -1.64 7.15 -13.00
C ALA A 101 -1.89 8.27 -11.96
N GLU A 102 -0.94 8.52 -11.05
CA GLU A 102 -1.00 9.53 -9.97
C GLU A 102 0.35 10.25 -9.81
N ALA A 103 1.09 10.48 -10.90
CA ALA A 103 2.34 11.25 -10.87
C ALA A 103 2.15 12.72 -10.40
N ASP A 104 0.91 13.23 -10.36
CA ASP A 104 0.57 14.57 -9.86
C ASP A 104 0.54 14.67 -8.32
N ALA A 105 0.59 13.56 -7.59
CA ALA A 105 0.44 13.58 -6.12
C ALA A 105 1.75 13.83 -5.34
N LEU A 106 2.92 13.78 -5.98
CA LEU A 106 4.20 14.08 -5.32
C LEU A 106 4.40 15.57 -5.00
N VAL A 107 3.65 16.47 -5.64
CA VAL A 107 3.82 17.92 -5.51
C VAL A 107 3.01 18.50 -4.34
N ALA A 108 2.23 17.68 -3.62
CA ALA A 108 1.41 18.11 -2.49
C ALA A 108 1.72 17.31 -1.23
N MET A 109 2.95 17.43 -0.70
CA MET A 109 3.21 17.24 0.72
C MET A 109 3.24 18.62 1.40
N PRO A 110 2.09 19.26 1.69
CA PRO A 110 2.10 20.29 2.72
C PRO A 110 2.43 19.59 4.04
N SER A 111 3.36 20.20 4.77
CA SER A 111 3.90 19.76 6.04
C SER A 111 2.84 19.13 6.96
N GLY A 112 3.01 17.84 7.28
CA GLY A 112 2.47 17.24 8.52
C GLY A 112 1.00 16.87 8.54
N GLN A 113 0.61 15.80 7.83
CA GLN A 113 -0.53 15.00 8.26
C GLN A 113 -0.21 13.50 8.19
N VAL A 114 0.33 12.99 9.31
CA VAL A 114 0.16 11.59 9.68
C VAL A 114 -1.34 11.33 9.79
N MET A 115 -1.85 10.34 9.06
CA MET A 115 -3.26 9.96 9.15
C MET A 115 -3.52 9.42 10.57
N PRO A 116 -4.39 10.07 11.38
CA PRO A 116 -4.81 9.47 12.62
C PRO A 116 -5.78 8.34 12.29
N PHE A 117 -5.47 7.13 12.75
CA PHE A 117 -6.46 6.06 12.85
C PHE A 117 -7.62 6.56 13.71
N LEU A 118 -8.80 6.74 13.11
CA LEU A 118 -10.10 6.80 13.79
C LEU A 118 -10.99 5.70 13.22
#